data_AF-A0A6M0F2W8-F1
#
_entry.id   AF-A0A6M0F2W8-F1
#
_cell.length_a   1.000
_cell.length_b   1.000
_cell.length_c   1.000
_cell.angle_alpha   90.00
_cell.angle_beta   90.00
_cell.angle_gamma   90.00
#
_symmetry.space_group_name_H-M   'P 1'
#
loop_
_entity.id
_entity.type
_entity.pdbx_description
1 polymer ?
#
loop_
_entity_poly.entity_id
_entity_poly.type
_entity_poly.pdbx_seq_one_letter_code
_entity_poly.pdbx_strand_id
1 'polypeptide(L)'
;MATATAAQNTDSKIEPTLKQRPADLTEVQWQTVHAIAYDLADSKMDVNEFKKVIAYLRNAIATHVHPATEDAERQQQEAAIGANFFNYLKTLVRHGNTIGHSKCTKGYYKTLDDVCRDYLSPYQTHASTMLVILGWTARLVKYYDQGVPTGETSRPTVTSEREAEIQAITQANTFEVGQELEAIATTIKGNKVTYEILGTIKLSQKEPKLASKLTEGQTVAVTIQSLRDDGSIKKVKGKQ
;
A
#
# COMPACT_ATOMS: atom_id res chain seq x y z
N MET A 1 -59.95 11.49 34.42
CA MET A 1 -58.53 11.88 34.30
C MET A 1 -57.69 10.66 34.60
N ALA A 2 -57.15 10.02 33.56
CA ALA A 2 -56.19 8.94 33.68
C ALA A 2 -55.19 9.13 32.52
N THR A 3 -54.00 9.58 32.87
CA THR A 3 -52.86 9.79 31.97
C THR A 3 -52.21 8.44 31.68
N ALA A 4 -52.28 7.99 30.42
CA ALA A 4 -51.53 6.84 29.95
C ALA A 4 -50.24 7.32 29.28
N THR A 5 -49.13 7.03 29.96
CA THR A 5 -47.75 7.30 29.59
C THR A 5 -47.34 6.56 28.32
N ALA A 6 -46.91 7.29 27.29
CA ALA A 6 -46.27 6.73 26.11
C ALA A 6 -44.83 6.32 26.44
N ALA A 7 -44.56 5.02 26.51
CA ALA A 7 -43.20 4.49 26.55
C ALA A 7 -42.61 4.53 25.13
N GLN A 8 -41.63 5.40 24.92
CA GLN A 8 -40.81 5.43 23.71
C GLN A 8 -39.90 4.20 23.70
N ASN A 9 -40.18 3.31 22.76
CA ASN A 9 -39.36 2.15 22.46
C ASN A 9 -38.06 2.62 21.79
N THR A 10 -36.97 2.67 22.56
CA THR A 10 -35.63 2.99 22.08
C THR A 10 -34.97 1.72 21.58
N ASP A 11 -35.35 1.29 20.39
CA ASP A 11 -34.61 0.25 19.67
C ASP A 11 -33.41 0.92 18.97
N SER A 12 -32.40 1.24 19.76
CA SER A 12 -31.09 1.66 19.26
C SER A 12 -30.49 0.44 18.58
N LYS A 13 -30.66 0.38 17.26
CA LYS A 13 -30.04 -0.60 16.39
C LYS A 13 -28.53 -0.40 16.47
N ILE A 14 -27.92 -1.10 17.41
CA ILE A 14 -26.47 -1.29 17.49
C ILE A 14 -26.12 -2.02 16.20
N GLU A 15 -25.62 -1.29 15.20
CA GLU A 15 -24.96 -1.91 14.06
C GLU A 15 -23.83 -2.77 14.62
N PRO A 16 -23.81 -4.09 14.36
CA PRO A 16 -22.73 -4.92 14.82
C PRO A 16 -21.48 -4.49 14.06
N THR A 17 -20.52 -3.91 14.78
CA THR A 17 -19.15 -3.71 14.33
C THR A 17 -18.68 -4.98 13.65
N LEU A 18 -18.57 -4.91 12.32
CA LEU A 18 -18.09 -6.00 11.49
C LEU A 18 -16.71 -6.41 12.02
N LYS A 19 -16.65 -7.60 12.61
CA LYS A 19 -15.39 -8.33 12.81
C LYS A 19 -14.63 -8.28 11.49
N GLN A 20 -13.50 -7.57 11.48
CA GLN A 20 -12.60 -7.54 10.33
C GLN A 20 -12.23 -8.98 9.99
N ARG A 21 -12.67 -9.42 8.80
CA ARG A 21 -12.31 -10.70 8.23
C ARG A 21 -10.89 -10.55 7.68
N PRO A 22 -9.96 -11.50 7.90
CA PRO A 22 -8.70 -11.49 7.18
C PRO A 22 -8.98 -11.94 5.73
N ALA A 23 -9.52 -11.04 4.89
CA ALA A 23 -9.90 -11.38 3.51
C ALA A 23 -10.12 -10.21 2.54
N ASP A 24 -10.14 -8.95 2.99
CA ASP A 24 -10.40 -7.83 2.10
C ASP A 24 -9.08 -7.08 1.83
N LEU A 25 -8.64 -7.09 0.58
CA LEU A 25 -7.52 -6.28 0.11
C LEU A 25 -7.85 -4.80 0.31
N THR A 26 -6.86 -4.00 0.71
CA THR A 26 -7.00 -2.54 0.70
C THR A 26 -7.11 -2.02 -0.73
N GLU A 27 -7.58 -0.78 -0.90
CA GLU A 27 -7.64 -0.15 -2.23
C GLU A 27 -6.27 -0.13 -2.92
N VAL A 28 -5.19 0.17 -2.19
CA VAL A 28 -3.81 0.15 -2.73
C VAL A 28 -3.40 -1.25 -3.15
N GLN A 29 -3.77 -2.27 -2.37
CA GLN A 29 -3.48 -3.66 -2.73
C GLN A 29 -4.31 -4.09 -3.95
N TRP A 30 -5.55 -3.63 -4.10
CA TRP A 30 -6.34 -3.83 -5.32
C TRP A 30 -5.70 -3.17 -6.54
N GLN A 31 -5.24 -1.92 -6.42
CA GLN A 31 -4.51 -1.25 -7.48
C GLN A 31 -3.23 -2.00 -7.84
N THR A 32 -2.52 -2.52 -6.85
CA THR A 32 -1.34 -3.38 -7.02
C THR A 32 -1.71 -4.65 -7.79
N VAL A 33 -2.79 -5.33 -7.41
CA VAL A 33 -3.32 -6.51 -8.12
C VAL A 33 -3.60 -6.18 -9.58
N HIS A 34 -4.29 -5.07 -9.85
CA HIS A 34 -4.65 -4.66 -11.20
C HIS A 34 -3.42 -4.33 -12.04
N ALA A 35 -2.43 -3.62 -11.48
CA ALA A 35 -1.22 -3.23 -12.20
C ALA A 35 -0.36 -4.44 -12.56
N ILE A 36 -0.14 -5.37 -11.61
CA ILE A 36 0.57 -6.63 -11.89
C ILE A 36 -0.19 -7.41 -12.97
N ALA A 37 -1.52 -7.55 -12.84
CA ALA A 37 -2.30 -8.33 -13.79
C ALA A 37 -2.26 -7.74 -15.20
N TYR A 38 -2.29 -6.40 -15.31
CA TYR A 38 -2.15 -5.69 -16.58
C TYR A 38 -0.80 -5.98 -17.24
N ASP A 39 0.31 -5.78 -16.53
CA ASP A 39 1.66 -5.95 -17.07
C ASP A 39 1.95 -7.42 -17.46
N LEU A 40 1.43 -8.38 -16.70
CA LEU A 40 1.55 -9.80 -17.05
C LEU A 40 0.70 -10.19 -18.27
N ALA A 41 -0.49 -9.62 -18.42
CA ALA A 41 -1.35 -9.90 -19.59
C ALA A 41 -0.80 -9.23 -20.87
N ASP A 42 -0.29 -8.00 -20.76
CA ASP A 42 0.32 -7.26 -21.87
C ASP A 42 1.58 -7.98 -22.39
N SER A 43 2.42 -8.45 -21.47
CA SER A 43 3.63 -9.23 -21.79
C SER A 43 3.37 -10.67 -22.27
N LYS A 44 2.10 -11.08 -22.41
CA LYS A 44 1.69 -12.44 -22.82
C LYS A 44 2.35 -13.54 -21.96
N MET A 45 2.37 -13.29 -20.65
CA MET A 45 2.93 -14.18 -19.66
C MET A 45 2.20 -15.54 -19.64
N ASP A 46 2.96 -16.64 -19.58
CA ASP A 46 2.35 -17.95 -19.34
C ASP A 46 1.84 -18.06 -17.89
N VAL A 47 0.51 -18.12 -17.75
CA VAL A 47 -0.18 -18.23 -16.45
C VAL A 47 0.28 -19.47 -15.66
N ASN A 48 0.74 -20.54 -16.32
CA ASN A 48 1.26 -21.71 -15.62
C ASN A 48 2.61 -21.43 -14.95
N GLU A 49 3.50 -20.69 -15.60
CA GLU A 49 4.76 -20.26 -14.98
C GLU A 49 4.49 -19.31 -13.81
N PHE A 50 3.49 -18.43 -13.94
CA PHE A 50 3.07 -17.58 -12.84
C PHE A 50 2.52 -18.39 -11.65
N LYS A 51 1.68 -19.40 -11.91
CA LYS A 51 1.15 -20.30 -10.86
C LYS A 51 2.24 -21.06 -10.10
N LYS A 52 3.37 -21.40 -10.74
CA LYS A 52 4.51 -22.04 -10.05
C LYS A 52 5.12 -21.11 -9.01
N VAL A 53 5.27 -19.83 -9.33
CA VAL A 53 5.77 -18.81 -8.40
C VAL A 53 4.82 -18.63 -7.21
N ILE A 54 3.51 -18.61 -7.45
CA ILE A 54 2.49 -18.59 -6.38
C ILE A 54 2.58 -19.84 -5.51
N ALA A 55 2.74 -21.01 -6.13
CA ALA A 55 2.85 -22.28 -5.42
C ALA A 55 4.09 -22.33 -4.50
N TYR A 56 5.23 -21.80 -4.97
CA TYR A 56 6.43 -21.65 -4.15
C TYR A 56 6.16 -20.80 -2.90
N LEU A 57 5.61 -19.60 -3.06
CA LEU A 57 5.34 -18.69 -1.94
C LEU A 57 4.37 -19.32 -0.93
N ARG A 58 3.28 -19.92 -1.44
CA ARG A 58 2.29 -20.62 -0.61
C ARG A 58 2.91 -21.76 0.17
N ASN A 59 3.78 -22.56 -0.45
CA ASN A 59 4.43 -23.68 0.23
C ASN A 59 5.40 -23.20 1.31
N ALA A 60 6.17 -22.14 1.03
CA ALA A 60 7.07 -21.53 2.02
C ALA A 60 6.29 -21.03 3.24
N ILE A 61 5.18 -20.33 3.03
CA ILE A 61 4.29 -19.88 4.12
C ILE A 61 3.73 -21.06 4.90
N ALA A 62 3.15 -22.04 4.21
CA ALA A 62 2.54 -23.21 4.86
C ALA A 62 3.54 -24.05 5.67
N THR A 63 4.82 -24.05 5.27
CA THR A 63 5.88 -24.82 5.93
C THR A 63 6.46 -24.10 7.14
N HIS A 64 6.55 -22.77 7.08
CA HIS A 64 7.33 -21.99 8.03
C HIS A 64 6.52 -21.06 8.93
N VAL A 65 5.28 -20.74 8.58
CA VAL A 65 4.41 -19.86 9.38
C VAL A 65 3.36 -20.71 10.08
N HIS A 66 3.49 -20.86 11.40
CA HIS A 66 2.54 -21.63 12.20
C HIS A 66 1.44 -20.73 12.78
N PRO A 67 0.17 -21.17 12.85
CA PRO A 67 -0.93 -20.35 13.40
C PRO A 67 -0.73 -19.95 14.86
N ALA A 68 -0.05 -20.78 15.65
CA ALA A 68 0.22 -20.54 17.06
C ALA A 68 1.50 -19.73 17.35
N THR A 69 2.22 -19.29 16.30
CA THR A 69 3.42 -18.46 16.45
C THR A 69 3.04 -17.06 16.94
N GLU A 70 3.82 -16.52 17.88
CA GLU A 70 3.67 -15.15 18.38
C GLU A 70 3.87 -14.13 17.26
N ASP A 71 3.24 -12.96 17.36
CA ASP A 71 3.19 -11.97 16.27
C ASP A 71 4.58 -11.48 15.85
N ALA A 72 5.50 -11.28 16.81
CA ALA A 72 6.86 -10.84 16.52
C ALA A 72 7.66 -11.88 15.73
N GLU A 73 7.57 -13.15 16.12
CA GLU A 73 8.24 -14.26 15.43
C GLU A 73 7.61 -14.50 14.05
N ARG A 74 6.27 -14.41 13.96
CA ARG A 74 5.53 -14.50 12.69
C ARG A 74 6.01 -13.43 11.71
N GLN A 75 6.13 -12.19 12.16
CA GLN A 75 6.59 -11.09 11.31
C GLN A 75 8.02 -11.34 10.80
N GLN A 76 8.90 -11.85 11.66
CA GLN A 76 10.26 -12.21 11.24
C GLN A 76 10.27 -13.36 10.21
N GLN A 77 9.45 -14.39 10.41
CA GLN A 77 9.30 -15.50 9.46
C GLN A 77 8.75 -15.02 8.12
N GLU A 78 7.71 -14.19 8.11
CA GLU A 78 7.15 -13.62 6.89
C GLU A 78 8.17 -12.76 6.14
N ALA A 79 8.96 -11.95 6.85
CA ALA A 79 10.02 -11.17 6.23
C ALA A 79 11.12 -12.04 5.60
N ALA A 80 11.52 -13.12 6.27
CA ALA A 80 12.46 -14.08 5.69
C ALA A 80 11.89 -14.77 4.45
N ILE A 81 10.62 -15.17 4.47
CA ILE A 81 9.94 -15.83 3.35
C ILE A 81 9.82 -14.88 2.15
N GLY A 82 9.41 -13.62 2.37
CA GLY A 82 9.30 -12.64 1.30
C GLY A 82 10.66 -12.31 0.68
N ALA A 83 11.72 -12.19 1.49
CA ALA A 83 13.09 -12.06 0.95
C ALA A 83 13.51 -13.28 0.11
N ASN A 84 13.22 -14.49 0.59
CA ASN A 84 13.51 -15.72 -0.13
C ASN A 84 12.72 -15.84 -1.44
N PHE A 85 11.49 -15.33 -1.48
CA PHE A 85 10.69 -15.25 -2.70
C PHE A 85 11.38 -14.41 -3.79
N PHE A 86 11.87 -13.22 -3.45
CA PHE A 86 12.60 -12.40 -4.42
C PHE A 86 13.95 -13.01 -4.83
N ASN A 87 14.61 -13.75 -3.94
CA ASN A 87 15.82 -14.50 -4.28
C ASN A 87 15.52 -15.69 -5.21
N TYR A 88 14.37 -16.35 -5.00
CA TYR A 88 13.87 -17.42 -5.86
C TYR A 88 13.59 -16.89 -7.28
N LEU A 89 12.92 -15.74 -7.43
CA LEU A 89 12.70 -15.12 -8.74
C LEU A 89 14.01 -14.83 -9.47
N LYS A 90 15.00 -14.22 -8.79
CA LYS A 90 16.36 -14.05 -9.33
C LYS A 90 17.02 -15.36 -9.76
N THR A 91 16.82 -16.42 -8.97
CA THR A 91 17.36 -17.76 -9.27
C THR A 91 16.71 -18.31 -10.54
N LEU A 92 15.40 -18.15 -10.70
CA LEU A 92 14.69 -18.51 -11.93
C LEU A 92 15.21 -17.73 -13.14
N VAL A 93 15.46 -16.41 -13.02
CA VAL A 93 16.05 -15.62 -14.11
C VAL A 93 17.44 -16.13 -14.50
N ARG A 94 18.28 -16.44 -13.50
CA ARG A 94 19.65 -16.91 -13.71
C ARG A 94 19.71 -18.30 -14.34
N HIS A 95 18.84 -19.21 -13.90
CA HIS A 95 18.87 -20.63 -14.28
C HIS A 95 17.72 -21.06 -15.21
N GLY A 96 16.92 -20.11 -15.69
CA GLY A 96 15.71 -20.39 -16.48
C GLY A 96 15.97 -21.15 -17.78
N ASN A 97 17.18 -21.02 -18.35
CA ASN A 97 17.60 -21.78 -19.53
C ASN A 97 17.80 -23.28 -19.26
N THR A 98 17.98 -23.67 -18.00
CA THR A 98 18.22 -25.07 -17.58
C THR A 98 16.98 -25.68 -16.93
N ILE A 99 16.13 -24.84 -16.33
CA ILE A 99 14.91 -25.25 -15.61
C ILE A 99 13.69 -25.27 -16.55
N GLY A 100 13.70 -24.43 -17.60
CA GLY A 100 12.61 -24.35 -18.56
C GLY A 100 12.74 -25.38 -19.68
N HIS A 101 11.62 -26.05 -19.99
CA HIS A 101 11.53 -26.92 -21.17
C HIS A 101 11.33 -26.13 -22.48
N SER A 102 11.04 -24.82 -22.39
CA SER A 102 10.82 -23.93 -23.53
C SER A 102 11.89 -22.86 -23.63
N LYS A 103 12.23 -22.46 -24.87
CA LYS A 103 13.16 -21.36 -25.14
C LYS A 103 12.63 -19.99 -24.68
N CYS A 104 11.33 -19.87 -24.40
CA CYS A 104 10.70 -18.63 -23.93
C CYS A 104 10.66 -18.49 -22.39
N THR A 105 10.94 -19.57 -21.65
CA THR A 105 10.75 -19.63 -20.19
C THR A 105 11.61 -18.61 -19.43
N LYS A 106 12.83 -18.34 -19.90
CA LYS A 106 13.68 -17.31 -19.29
C LYS A 106 13.10 -15.90 -19.41
N GLY A 107 12.42 -15.59 -20.52
CA GLY A 107 11.74 -14.30 -20.71
C GLY A 107 10.62 -14.11 -19.69
N TYR A 108 9.80 -15.14 -19.49
CA TYR A 108 8.74 -15.15 -18.48
C TYR A 108 9.28 -14.94 -17.06
N TYR A 109 10.37 -15.60 -16.68
CA TYR A 109 10.95 -15.38 -15.36
C TYR A 109 11.53 -13.99 -15.17
N LYS A 110 12.08 -13.39 -16.22
CA LYS A 110 12.54 -11.99 -16.17
C LYS A 110 11.36 -11.06 -15.94
N THR A 111 10.29 -11.20 -16.72
CA THR A 111 9.06 -10.42 -16.52
C THR A 111 8.50 -10.58 -15.11
N LEU A 112 8.47 -11.81 -14.58
CA LEU A 112 8.01 -12.04 -13.21
C LEU A 112 8.90 -11.36 -12.16
N ASP A 113 10.23 -11.42 -12.29
CA ASP A 113 11.14 -10.73 -11.37
C ASP A 113 10.93 -9.22 -11.43
N ASP A 114 10.89 -8.63 -12.63
CA ASP A 114 10.73 -7.19 -12.84
C ASP A 114 9.38 -6.71 -12.26
N VAL A 115 8.26 -7.29 -12.69
CA VAL A 115 6.91 -6.89 -12.24
C VAL A 115 6.72 -7.13 -10.73
N CYS A 116 7.18 -8.25 -10.19
CA CYS A 116 7.05 -8.48 -8.74
C CYS A 116 7.91 -7.51 -7.94
N ARG A 117 9.10 -7.12 -8.42
CA ARG A 117 9.93 -6.12 -7.73
C ARG A 117 9.28 -4.76 -7.74
N ASP A 118 8.74 -4.34 -8.87
CA ASP A 118 8.14 -3.01 -8.99
C ASP A 118 6.93 -2.84 -8.07
N TYR A 119 6.11 -3.90 -7.92
CA TYR A 119 4.83 -3.80 -7.22
C TYR A 119 4.76 -4.48 -5.84
N LEU A 120 5.56 -5.52 -5.59
CA LEU A 120 5.50 -6.27 -4.32
C LEU A 120 6.61 -5.93 -3.33
N SER A 121 7.59 -5.09 -3.69
CA SER A 121 8.64 -4.67 -2.75
C SER A 121 8.10 -4.07 -1.44
N PRO A 122 7.03 -3.24 -1.44
CA PRO A 122 6.43 -2.74 -0.19
C PRO A 122 5.93 -3.84 0.73
N TYR A 123 5.54 -4.99 0.16
CA TYR A 123 4.97 -6.13 0.88
C TYR A 123 6.01 -7.20 1.23
N GLN A 124 7.31 -6.96 0.99
CA GLN A 124 8.36 -7.97 1.18
C GLN A 124 8.41 -8.53 2.61
N THR A 125 8.00 -7.76 3.61
CA THR A 125 7.93 -8.20 5.01
C THR A 125 6.63 -8.91 5.38
N HIS A 126 5.69 -9.01 4.44
CA HIS A 126 4.32 -9.49 4.62
C HIS A 126 3.99 -10.55 3.56
N ALA A 127 4.65 -11.71 3.65
CA ALA A 127 4.54 -12.79 2.66
C ALA A 127 3.09 -13.26 2.45
N SER A 128 2.28 -13.28 3.52
CA SER A 128 0.86 -13.64 3.42
C SER A 128 0.09 -12.64 2.55
N THR A 129 0.35 -11.34 2.69
CA THR A 129 -0.25 -10.29 1.86
C THR A 129 0.18 -10.43 0.40
N MET A 130 1.48 -10.66 0.15
CA MET A 130 1.99 -10.94 -1.21
C MET A 130 1.23 -12.12 -1.84
N LEU A 131 0.99 -13.19 -1.09
CA LEU A 131 0.26 -14.36 -1.59
C LEU A 131 -1.19 -14.03 -1.98
N VAL A 132 -1.89 -13.23 -1.18
CA VAL A 132 -3.27 -12.82 -1.49
C VAL A 132 -3.30 -11.95 -2.75
N ILE A 133 -2.40 -10.96 -2.87
CA ILE A 133 -2.26 -10.11 -4.06
C ILE A 133 -2.00 -10.97 -5.31
N LEU A 134 -1.03 -11.88 -5.25
CA LEU A 134 -0.70 -12.75 -6.38
C LEU A 134 -1.83 -13.73 -6.72
N GLY A 135 -2.56 -14.22 -5.72
CA GLY A 135 -3.71 -15.10 -5.92
C GLY A 135 -4.86 -14.42 -6.67
N TRP A 136 -5.15 -13.16 -6.36
CA TRP A 136 -6.10 -12.35 -7.12
C TRP A 136 -5.58 -11.97 -8.51
N THR A 137 -4.30 -11.62 -8.60
CA THR A 137 -3.62 -11.34 -9.86
C THR A 137 -3.80 -12.50 -10.86
N ALA A 138 -3.59 -13.74 -10.43
CA ALA A 138 -3.73 -14.91 -11.31
C ALA A 138 -5.15 -15.07 -11.89
N ARG A 139 -6.18 -14.61 -11.16
CA ARG A 139 -7.56 -14.59 -11.67
C ARG A 139 -7.75 -13.47 -12.70
N LEU A 140 -7.22 -12.28 -12.42
CA LEU A 140 -7.34 -11.11 -13.28
C LEU A 140 -6.52 -11.21 -14.57
N VAL A 141 -5.33 -11.79 -14.55
CA VAL A 141 -4.54 -12.05 -15.77
C VAL A 141 -5.35 -12.88 -16.76
N LYS A 142 -6.02 -13.93 -16.28
CA LYS A 142 -6.89 -14.76 -17.13
C LYS A 142 -8.06 -13.95 -17.70
N TYR A 143 -8.63 -13.04 -16.92
CA TYR A 143 -9.69 -12.15 -17.39
C TYR A 143 -9.19 -11.18 -18.47
N TYR A 144 -8.03 -10.56 -18.30
CA TYR A 144 -7.45 -9.66 -19.28
C TYR A 144 -6.96 -10.37 -20.55
N ASP A 145 -6.51 -11.62 -20.44
CA ASP A 145 -6.10 -12.42 -21.59
C ASP A 145 -7.30 -12.96 -22.40
N GLN A 146 -8.44 -13.23 -21.76
CA GLN A 146 -9.62 -13.85 -22.39
C GLN A 146 -10.79 -12.90 -22.69
N GLY A 147 -10.83 -11.72 -22.06
CA GLY A 147 -12.01 -10.86 -22.02
C GLY A 147 -11.94 -9.62 -22.91
N VAL A 148 -11.15 -8.62 -22.49
CA VAL A 148 -11.14 -7.26 -23.07
C VAL A 148 -9.76 -6.97 -23.66
N PRO A 149 -9.62 -6.50 -24.91
CA PRO A 149 -8.33 -6.10 -25.46
C PRO A 149 -7.65 -5.08 -24.55
N THR A 150 -6.47 -5.43 -24.05
CA THR A 150 -5.66 -4.63 -23.12
C THR A 150 -5.31 -3.23 -23.67
N GLY A 151 -5.52 -3.01 -24.98
CA GLY A 151 -5.36 -1.71 -25.63
C GLY A 151 -6.44 -0.67 -25.31
N GLU A 152 -7.58 -1.06 -24.72
CA GLU A 152 -8.62 -0.12 -24.26
C GLU A 152 -8.54 0.20 -22.76
N THR A 153 -7.70 -0.53 -22.00
CA THR A 153 -7.50 -0.31 -20.57
C THR A 153 -6.19 0.45 -20.33
N SER A 154 -6.27 1.58 -19.64
CA SER A 154 -5.06 2.31 -19.21
C SER A 154 -4.37 1.54 -18.08
N ARG A 155 -3.03 1.44 -18.14
CA ARG A 155 -2.22 0.88 -17.05
C ARG A 155 -2.61 1.54 -15.71
N PRO A 156 -3.03 0.78 -14.69
CA PRO A 156 -3.38 1.33 -13.39
C PRO A 156 -2.16 2.03 -12.77
N THR A 157 -2.36 3.23 -12.24
CA THR A 157 -1.33 3.91 -11.45
C THR A 157 -1.41 3.36 -10.03
N VAL A 158 -0.33 2.72 -9.56
CA VAL A 158 -0.23 2.28 -8.17
C VAL A 158 0.27 3.46 -7.36
N THR A 159 -0.60 4.04 -6.53
CA THR A 159 -0.16 5.00 -5.50
C THR A 159 0.48 4.23 -4.36
N SER A 160 1.59 4.74 -3.81
CA SER A 160 2.17 4.13 -2.61
C SER A 160 1.20 4.20 -1.43
N GLU A 161 1.30 3.29 -0.46
CA GLU A 161 0.44 3.29 0.74
C GLU A 161 0.45 4.65 1.44
N ARG A 162 1.63 5.27 1.52
CA ARG A 162 1.78 6.63 2.04
C ARG A 162 1.06 7.68 1.21
N GLU A 163 1.10 7.59 -0.11
CA GLU A 163 0.36 8.51 -0.99
C GLU A 163 -1.16 8.29 -0.87
N ALA A 164 -1.60 7.05 -0.71
CA ALA A 164 -3.01 6.73 -0.48
C ALA A 164 -3.49 7.22 0.90
N GLU A 165 -2.67 7.10 1.96
CA GLU A 165 -2.97 7.70 3.26
C GLU A 165 -3.05 9.22 3.17
N ILE A 166 -2.11 9.86 2.47
CA ILE A 166 -2.14 11.31 2.22
C ILE A 166 -3.40 11.69 1.42
N GLN A 167 -3.76 10.90 0.41
CA GLN A 167 -4.93 11.14 -0.42
C GLN A 167 -6.23 10.95 0.38
N ALA A 168 -6.31 9.92 1.22
CA ALA A 168 -7.45 9.69 2.11
C ALA A 168 -7.61 10.83 3.13
N ILE A 169 -6.50 11.31 3.72
CA ILE A 169 -6.53 12.48 4.61
C ILE A 169 -6.96 13.73 3.84
N THR A 170 -6.48 13.92 2.61
CA THR A 170 -6.83 15.07 1.76
C THR A 170 -8.29 15.00 1.27
N GLN A 171 -8.86 13.81 1.09
CA GLN A 171 -10.28 13.63 0.74
C GLN A 171 -11.20 13.77 1.96
N ALA A 172 -10.76 13.30 3.13
CA ALA A 172 -11.51 13.41 4.38
C ALA A 172 -11.50 14.83 4.97
N ASN A 173 -10.46 15.62 4.65
CA ASN A 173 -10.29 16.97 5.16
C ASN A 173 -10.25 17.97 4.00
N THR A 174 -11.27 18.81 3.91
CA THR A 174 -11.22 19.98 3.03
C THR A 174 -10.28 21.01 3.65
N PHE A 175 -9.12 21.21 3.03
CA PHE A 175 -8.17 22.23 3.46
C PHE A 175 -8.52 23.59 2.83
N GLU A 176 -8.35 24.66 3.61
CA GLU A 176 -8.50 26.03 3.13
C GLU A 176 -7.22 26.84 3.29
N VAL A 177 -6.96 27.75 2.34
CA VAL A 177 -5.82 28.67 2.47
C VAL A 177 -6.09 29.62 3.64
N GLY A 178 -5.14 29.72 4.56
CA GLY A 178 -5.28 30.48 5.81
C GLY A 178 -5.71 29.64 7.02
N GLN A 179 -6.10 28.38 6.84
CA GLN A 179 -6.41 27.47 7.95
C GLN A 179 -5.19 27.22 8.82
N GLU A 180 -5.39 27.23 10.14
CA GLU A 180 -4.38 26.86 11.13
C GLU A 180 -4.55 25.38 11.51
N LEU A 181 -3.44 24.64 11.49
CA LEU A 181 -3.38 23.23 11.83
C LEU A 181 -2.25 23.00 12.84
N GLU A 182 -2.44 22.03 13.74
CA GLU A 182 -1.36 21.54 14.58
C GLU A 182 -0.42 20.64 13.75
N ALA A 183 0.88 20.84 13.93
CA ALA A 183 1.91 20.05 13.29
C ALA A 183 3.08 19.79 14.23
N ILE A 184 3.78 18.68 14.02
CA ILE A 184 4.99 18.33 14.78
C ILE A 184 6.22 18.66 13.95
N ALA A 185 7.17 19.42 14.50
CA ALA A 185 8.46 19.66 13.86
C ALA A 185 9.32 18.39 13.98
N THR A 186 9.45 17.61 12.91
CA THR A 186 10.11 16.28 12.94
C THR A 186 11.58 16.30 12.58
N THR A 187 12.03 17.28 11.79
CA THR A 187 13.43 17.36 11.39
C THR A 187 13.81 18.81 11.14
N ILE A 188 14.93 19.25 11.72
CA ILE A 188 15.45 20.61 11.55
C ILE A 188 16.86 20.54 10.96
N LYS A 189 17.02 21.01 9.72
CA LYS A 189 18.31 21.04 9.00
C LYS A 189 18.63 22.48 8.59
N GLY A 190 19.48 23.14 9.37
CA GLY A 190 19.85 24.54 9.16
C GLY A 190 18.62 25.45 9.28
N ASN A 191 18.21 26.07 8.17
CA ASN A 191 17.00 26.90 8.11
C ASN A 191 15.77 26.18 7.56
N LYS A 192 15.79 24.85 7.43
CA LYS A 192 14.68 24.05 6.91
C LYS A 192 14.06 23.23 8.03
N VAL A 193 12.75 23.32 8.17
CA VAL A 193 11.96 22.56 9.17
C VAL A 193 10.99 21.66 8.43
N THR A 194 10.93 20.39 8.80
CA THR A 194 9.92 19.45 8.32
C THR A 194 8.78 19.36 9.33
N TYR A 195 7.58 19.73 8.89
CA TYR A 195 6.36 19.64 9.68
C TYR A 195 5.61 18.36 9.32
N GLU A 196 5.15 17.63 10.33
CA GLU A 196 4.24 16.50 10.20
C GLU A 196 2.84 16.96 10.63
N ILE A 197 1.91 17.02 9.68
CA ILE A 197 0.52 17.46 9.86
C ILE A 197 -0.36 16.22 9.83
N LEU A 198 -1.27 16.10 10.80
CA LEU A 198 -2.20 14.96 10.94
C LEU A 198 -1.48 13.59 10.92
N GLY A 199 -0.27 13.52 11.49
CA GLY A 199 0.53 12.29 11.64
C GLY A 199 1.15 11.71 10.36
N THR A 200 0.84 12.27 9.18
CA THR A 200 1.18 11.61 7.90
C THR A 200 1.77 12.58 6.86
N ILE A 201 1.26 13.81 6.79
CA ILE A 201 1.66 14.80 5.78
C ILE A 201 2.96 15.47 6.23
N LYS A 202 4.08 15.11 5.59
CA LYS A 202 5.39 15.69 5.87
C LYS A 202 5.75 16.76 4.85
N LEU A 203 5.90 18.01 5.30
CA LEU A 203 6.26 19.15 4.46
C LEU A 203 7.49 19.88 5.00
N SER A 204 8.55 19.93 4.20
CA SER A 204 9.76 20.69 4.54
C SER A 204 9.68 22.12 4.03
N GLN A 205 9.72 23.10 4.94
CA GLN A 205 9.65 24.52 4.65
C GLN A 205 10.90 25.25 5.11
N LYS A 206 11.27 26.30 4.37
CA LYS A 206 12.41 27.15 4.72
C LYS A 206 11.95 28.23 5.70
N GLU A 207 12.42 28.13 6.93
CA GLU A 207 11.99 28.89 8.10
C GLU A 207 13.20 29.56 8.78
N PRO A 208 13.86 30.55 8.15
CA PRO A 208 15.13 31.09 8.63
C PRO A 208 15.05 31.80 10.00
N LYS A 209 13.86 32.26 10.40
CA LYS A 209 13.65 32.94 11.71
C LYS A 209 13.11 32.02 12.80
N LEU A 210 12.49 30.91 12.39
CA LEU A 210 11.77 29.98 13.27
C LEU A 210 12.58 28.71 13.52
N ALA A 211 13.37 28.25 12.55
CA ALA A 211 14.17 27.03 12.66
C ALA A 211 15.12 27.03 13.87
N SER A 212 15.70 28.19 14.22
CA SER A 212 16.58 28.32 15.38
C SER A 212 15.86 28.33 16.73
N LYS A 213 14.52 28.43 16.73
CA LYS A 213 13.69 28.51 17.94
C LYS A 213 12.85 27.25 18.19
N LEU A 214 12.89 26.31 17.25
CA LEU A 214 12.13 25.06 17.32
C LEU A 214 13.04 23.92 17.74
N THR A 215 12.47 22.96 18.46
CA THR A 215 13.12 21.67 18.75
C THR A 215 12.42 20.55 18.01
N GLU A 216 13.17 19.51 17.64
CA GLU A 216 12.58 18.30 17.06
C GLU A 216 11.62 17.65 18.06
N GLY A 217 10.45 17.22 17.58
CA GLY A 217 9.33 16.72 18.38
C GLY A 217 8.39 17.79 18.93
N GLN A 218 8.65 19.09 18.70
CA GLN A 218 7.79 20.16 19.20
C GLN A 218 6.49 20.28 18.38
N THR A 219 5.34 20.34 19.07
CA THR A 219 4.06 20.71 18.46
C THR A 219 4.00 22.22 18.23
N VAL A 220 3.63 22.63 17.01
CA VAL A 220 3.47 24.02 16.60
C VAL A 220 2.26 24.20 15.70
N ALA A 221 1.66 25.38 15.76
CA ALA A 221 0.64 25.78 14.81
C ALA A 221 1.29 26.16 13.46
N VAL A 222 0.74 25.65 12.37
CA VAL A 222 1.13 26.01 11.01
C VAL A 222 -0.07 26.54 10.25
N THR A 223 0.15 27.59 9.46
CA THR A 223 -0.89 28.15 8.58
C THR A 223 -0.68 27.68 7.15
N ILE A 224 -1.74 27.19 6.51
CA ILE A 224 -1.71 26.81 5.09
C ILE A 224 -1.55 28.07 4.22
N GLN A 225 -0.46 28.14 3.45
CA GLN A 225 -0.21 29.26 2.54
C GLN A 225 -0.75 29.02 1.13
N SER A 226 -0.72 27.77 0.67
CA SER A 226 -1.17 27.42 -0.67
C SER A 226 -1.50 25.94 -0.76
N LEU A 227 -2.51 25.64 -1.57
CA LEU A 227 -2.89 24.29 -1.97
C LEU A 227 -2.42 24.01 -3.41
N ARG A 228 -2.41 22.74 -3.79
CA ARG A 228 -2.28 22.30 -5.19
C ARG A 228 -3.67 22.20 -5.83
N ASP A 229 -3.69 21.99 -7.15
CA ASP A 229 -4.94 21.85 -7.92
C ASP A 229 -5.77 20.61 -7.50
N ASP A 230 -5.11 19.63 -6.86
CA ASP A 230 -5.73 18.43 -6.28
C ASP A 230 -6.26 18.62 -4.83
N GLY A 231 -6.20 19.84 -4.29
CA GLY A 231 -6.60 20.17 -2.91
C GLY A 231 -5.57 19.84 -1.84
N SER A 232 -4.44 19.23 -2.18
CA SER A 232 -3.38 18.89 -1.21
C SER A 232 -2.55 20.10 -0.79
N ILE A 233 -1.98 20.06 0.42
CA ILE A 233 -1.19 21.16 0.97
C ILE A 233 0.15 21.28 0.23
N LYS A 234 0.35 22.42 -0.45
CA LYS A 234 1.60 22.72 -1.16
C LYS A 234 2.62 23.41 -0.26
N LYS A 235 2.15 24.33 0.59
CA LYS A 235 3.03 25.17 1.41
C LYS A 235 2.36 25.56 2.72
N VAL A 236 3.13 25.52 3.79
CA VAL A 236 2.73 25.96 5.14
C VAL A 236 3.74 26.95 5.69
N LYS A 237 3.35 27.72 6.69
CA LYS A 237 4.23 28.62 7.43
C LYS A 237 4.09 28.35 8.93
N GLY A 238 5.21 28.16 9.62
CA GLY A 238 5.22 28.02 11.07
C GLY A 238 4.77 29.31 11.74
N LYS A 239 3.93 29.17 12.77
CA LYS A 239 3.57 30.25 13.70
C LYS A 239 4.38 30.04 14.98
N GLN A 240 4.84 31.16 15.54
CA GLN A 240 5.59 31.18 16.78
C GLN A 240 4.63 31.25 17.97
#